data_AF-A0A4Q3KRB8-F1
#
_entry.id   AF-A0A4Q3KRB8-F1
#
_cell.length_a   1.000
_cell.length_b   1.000
_cell.length_c   1.000
_cell.angle_alpha   90.00
_cell.angle_beta   90.00
_cell.angle_gamma   90.00
#
_symmetry.space_group_name_H-M   'P 1'
#
loop_
_entity.id
_entity.type
_entity.pdbx_description
1 polymer ?
#
loop_
_entity_poly.entity_id
_entity_poly.type
_entity_poly.pdbx_seq_one_letter_code
_entity_poly.pdbx_strand_id
1 'polypeptide(L)'
;MSEHPSASHWALGRLTWDSVPMAHEPIVLATFIAVVLGGLAVFAAITKFRLWGPLWRDWICSIDHKRIGIMYMILGLVMLLRGFADAVMMRLQQA
;
A
#
# COMPACT_ATOMS: atom_id res chain seq x y z
N MET A 1 31.84 10.01 -15.95
CA MET A 1 31.73 10.66 -14.63
C MET A 1 30.91 11.93 -14.84
N SER A 2 29.59 11.79 -14.92
CA SER A 2 28.65 12.88 -15.22
C SER A 2 27.80 13.11 -13.97
N GLU A 3 28.20 14.11 -13.19
CA GLU A 3 27.44 14.60 -12.05
C GLU A 3 26.19 15.31 -12.58
N HIS A 4 25.02 14.67 -12.44
CA HIS A 4 23.75 15.35 -12.66
C HIS A 4 23.49 16.24 -11.44
N PRO A 5 23.38 17.57 -11.60
CA PRO A 5 23.19 18.47 -10.48
C PRO A 5 21.84 18.15 -9.84
N SER A 6 21.84 17.81 -8.56
CA SER A 6 20.62 17.66 -7.79
C SER A 6 19.91 19.02 -7.72
N ALA A 7 19.03 19.29 -8.68
CA ALA A 7 18.12 20.41 -8.64
C ALA A 7 17.14 20.17 -7.48
N SER A 8 17.51 20.63 -6.29
CA SER A 8 16.63 20.70 -5.14
C SER A 8 15.49 21.65 -5.49
N HIS A 9 14.37 21.10 -5.93
CA HIS A 9 13.19 21.89 -6.20
C HIS A 9 12.66 22.41 -4.86
N TRP A 10 12.49 23.71 -4.73
CA TRP A 10 12.15 24.40 -3.48
C TRP A 10 10.87 23.85 -2.80
N ALA A 11 9.99 23.18 -3.55
CA ALA A 11 8.79 22.51 -3.05
C ALA A 11 8.88 20.96 -2.96
N LEU A 12 9.85 20.31 -3.61
CA LEU A 12 9.93 18.83 -3.74
C LEU A 12 11.23 18.23 -3.18
N GLY A 13 12.20 19.05 -2.77
CA GLY A 13 13.46 18.56 -2.19
C GLY A 13 14.22 17.62 -3.12
N ARG A 14 14.63 16.44 -2.63
CA ARG A 14 15.31 15.37 -3.39
C ARG A 14 14.35 14.37 -4.06
N LEU A 15 13.03 14.61 -4.11
CA LEU A 15 12.12 13.81 -4.93
C LEU A 15 12.38 14.11 -6.40
N THR A 16 13.29 13.36 -7.00
CA THR A 16 13.54 13.35 -8.44
C THR A 16 12.87 12.10 -9.04
N TRP A 17 12.52 12.10 -10.33
CA TRP A 17 11.91 10.93 -11.00
C TRP A 17 12.73 9.63 -10.90
N ASP A 18 14.02 9.73 -10.55
CA ASP A 18 14.97 8.64 -10.26
C ASP A 18 14.80 8.06 -8.84
N SER A 19 14.15 8.78 -7.92
CA SER A 19 13.87 8.30 -6.55
C SER A 19 12.66 7.38 -6.47
N VAL A 20 11.94 7.24 -7.58
CA VAL A 20 10.82 6.33 -7.69
C VAL A 20 11.36 4.99 -8.18
N PRO A 21 11.39 3.92 -7.35
CA PRO A 21 11.98 2.63 -7.71
C PRO A 21 11.25 1.87 -8.84
N MET A 22 10.29 2.50 -9.51
CA MET A 22 9.45 1.91 -10.57
C MET A 22 10.25 1.38 -11.77
N ALA A 23 11.50 1.82 -11.98
CA ALA A 23 12.30 1.41 -13.13
C ALA A 23 13.26 0.23 -12.90
N HIS A 24 13.60 -0.12 -11.64
CA HIS A 24 14.76 -0.99 -11.37
C HIS A 24 14.44 -2.43 -10.93
N GLU A 25 13.24 -2.73 -10.41
CA GLU A 25 12.89 -4.07 -9.94
C GLU A 25 11.50 -4.55 -10.43
N PRO A 26 11.42 -5.57 -11.30
CA PRO A 26 10.15 -6.05 -11.85
C PRO A 26 9.18 -6.61 -10.80
N ILE A 27 9.71 -7.09 -9.66
CA ILE A 27 8.91 -7.64 -8.54
C ILE A 27 8.15 -6.53 -7.80
N VAL A 28 8.79 -5.37 -7.60
CA VAL A 28 8.16 -4.20 -6.95
C VAL A 28 7.12 -3.56 -7.88
N LEU A 29 7.39 -3.52 -9.18
CA LEU A 29 6.42 -3.04 -10.17
C LEU A 29 5.15 -3.92 -10.19
N ALA A 30 5.31 -5.24 -10.21
CA ALA A 30 4.20 -6.19 -10.24
C ALA A 30 3.33 -6.08 -8.97
N THR A 31 3.96 -6.00 -7.79
CA THR A 31 3.24 -5.81 -6.52
C THR A 31 2.55 -4.46 -6.44
N PHE A 32 3.17 -3.38 -6.94
CA PHE A 32 2.55 -2.06 -6.99
C PHE A 32 1.31 -2.05 -7.88
N ILE A 33 1.39 -2.60 -9.09
CA ILE A 33 0.25 -2.74 -10.01
C ILE A 33 -0.86 -3.58 -9.37
N ALA A 34 -0.51 -4.70 -8.74
CA ALA A 34 -1.49 -5.57 -8.08
C ALA A 34 -2.21 -4.86 -6.92
N VAL A 35 -1.49 -4.07 -6.12
CA VAL A 35 -2.08 -3.28 -5.02
C VAL A 35 -2.96 -2.16 -5.56
N VAL A 36 -2.53 -1.44 -6.59
CA VAL A 36 -3.33 -0.38 -7.22
C VAL A 36 -4.62 -0.96 -7.81
N LEU A 37 -4.53 -2.06 -8.54
CA LEU A 37 -5.71 -2.73 -9.10
C LEU A 37 -6.62 -3.30 -8.00
N GLY A 38 -6.06 -3.92 -6.96
CA GLY A 38 -6.82 -4.42 -5.82
C GLY A 38 -7.54 -3.29 -5.07
N GLY A 39 -6.84 -2.18 -4.81
CA GLY A 39 -7.42 -0.99 -4.20
C GLY A 39 -8.52 -0.38 -5.05
N LEU A 40 -8.33 -0.30 -6.36
CA LEU A 40 -9.34 0.22 -7.29
C LEU A 40 -10.57 -0.70 -7.36
N ALA A 41 -10.37 -2.02 -7.36
CA ALA A 41 -11.46 -2.99 -7.34
C ALA A 41 -12.31 -2.87 -6.06
N VAL A 42 -11.66 -2.77 -4.89
CA VAL A 42 -12.35 -2.54 -3.61
C VAL A 42 -13.08 -1.19 -3.61
N PHE A 43 -12.43 -0.14 -4.09
CA PHE A 43 -13.02 1.20 -4.21
C PHE A 43 -14.25 1.21 -5.13
N ALA A 44 -14.17 0.54 -6.28
CA ALA A 44 -15.28 0.39 -7.22
C ALA A 44 -16.43 -0.41 -6.61
N ALA A 45 -16.13 -1.49 -5.88
CA ALA A 45 -17.15 -2.28 -5.17
C ALA A 45 -17.89 -1.44 -4.12
N ILE A 46 -17.17 -0.71 -3.27
CA ILE A 46 -17.76 0.18 -2.25
C ILE A 46 -18.61 1.27 -2.91
N THR A 47 -18.15 1.82 -4.04
CA THR A 47 -18.86 2.86 -4.79
C THR A 47 -20.14 2.34 -5.44
N LYS A 48 -20.11 1.14 -6.05
CA LYS A 48 -21.28 0.52 -6.69
C LYS A 48 -22.38 0.17 -5.69
N PHE A 49 -22.01 -0.39 -4.54
CA PHE A 49 -22.98 -0.74 -3.50
C PHE A 49 -23.34 0.44 -2.58
N ARG A 50 -22.76 1.63 -2.80
CA ARG A 50 -23.04 2.88 -2.08
C ARG A 50 -22.89 2.76 -0.54
N LEU A 51 -22.00 1.88 -0.06
CA LEU A 51 -21.75 1.64 1.38
C LEU A 51 -20.93 2.74 2.07
N TRP A 52 -20.62 3.84 1.39
CA TRP A 52 -19.89 4.98 1.96
C TRP A 52 -20.50 5.48 3.28
N GLY A 53 -21.83 5.53 3.40
CA GLY A 53 -22.52 5.95 4.63
C GLY A 53 -22.29 5.00 5.82
N PRO A 54 -22.61 3.70 5.70
CA PRO A 54 -22.35 2.70 6.74
C PRO A 54 -20.85 2.53 7.06
N LEU A 55 -19.97 2.55 6.07
CA LEU A 55 -18.52 2.42 6.29
C LEU A 55 -17.99 3.56 7.17
N TRP A 56 -18.46 4.79 6.92
CA TRP A 56 -18.05 5.95 7.69
C TRP A 56 -18.65 5.95 9.10
N ARG A 57 -19.96 5.73 9.23
CA ARG A 57 -20.67 5.82 10.52
C ARG A 57 -20.45 4.62 11.43
N ASP A 58 -20.41 3.42 10.88
CA ASP A 58 -20.44 2.19 11.68
C ASP A 58 -19.06 1.58 11.92
N TRP A 59 -18.05 1.97 11.12
CA TRP A 59 -16.69 1.44 11.20
C TRP A 59 -15.67 2.52 11.53
N ILE A 60 -15.51 3.55 10.69
CA ILE A 60 -14.47 4.59 10.89
C ILE A 60 -14.74 5.44 12.13
N CYS A 61 -15.97 5.93 12.32
CA CYS A 61 -16.35 6.72 13.50
C CYS A 61 -16.86 5.87 14.67
N SER A 62 -16.62 4.56 14.66
CA SER A 62 -17.13 3.67 15.70
C SER A 62 -16.32 3.79 16.99
N ILE A 63 -17.00 3.90 18.13
CA ILE A 63 -16.42 3.91 19.48
C ILE A 63 -16.52 2.51 20.14
N ASP A 64 -17.14 1.55 19.46
CA ASP A 64 -17.33 0.20 19.97
C ASP A 64 -16.01 -0.60 19.96
N HIS A 65 -15.55 -1.01 21.13
CA HIS A 65 -14.30 -1.76 21.31
C HIS A 65 -14.27 -3.11 20.59
N LYS A 66 -15.43 -3.76 20.34
CA LYS A 66 -15.48 -5.00 19.56
C LYS A 66 -15.22 -4.71 18.09
N ARG A 67 -15.82 -3.65 17.53
CA ARG A 67 -15.60 -3.27 16.12
C ARG A 67 -14.17 -2.82 15.88
N ILE A 68 -13.65 -2.00 16.77
CA ILE A 68 -12.24 -1.59 16.77
C ILE A 68 -11.33 -2.83 16.85
N GLY A 69 -11.62 -3.76 17.76
CA GLY A 69 -10.88 -5.02 17.87
C GLY A 69 -10.89 -5.86 16.58
N ILE A 70 -12.05 -5.99 15.93
CA ILE A 70 -12.18 -6.69 14.64
C ILE A 70 -11.32 -6.02 13.56
N MET A 71 -11.34 -4.68 13.48
CA MET A 71 -10.50 -3.93 12.54
C MET A 71 -9.01 -4.22 12.76
N TYR A 72 -8.55 -4.21 14.01
CA TYR A 72 -7.15 -4.51 14.34
C TYR A 72 -6.77 -5.96 14.04
N MET A 73 -7.63 -6.94 14.34
CA MET A 73 -7.37 -8.34 14.03
C MET A 73 -7.24 -8.58 12.52
N ILE A 74 -8.12 -7.96 11.72
CA ILE A 74 -8.04 -8.02 10.25
C ILE A 74 -6.75 -7.37 9.77
N LEU A 75 -6.41 -6.17 10.26
CA LEU A 75 -5.18 -5.47 9.89
C LEU A 75 -3.94 -6.30 10.23
N GLY A 76 -3.90 -6.90 11.42
CA GLY A 76 -2.83 -7.79 11.86
C GLY A 76 -2.68 -9.00 10.95
N LEU A 77 -3.78 -9.65 10.58
CA LEU A 77 -3.78 -10.78 9.65
C LEU A 77 -3.25 -10.38 8.25
N VAL A 78 -3.71 -9.24 7.71
CA VAL A 78 -3.27 -8.73 6.41
C VAL A 78 -1.78 -8.40 6.43
N MET A 79 -1.30 -7.74 7.49
CA MET A 79 0.12 -7.42 7.66
C MET A 79 0.98 -8.66 7.88
N LEU A 80 0.46 -9.68 8.56
CA LEU A 80 1.13 -10.96 8.72
C LEU A 80 1.34 -11.63 7.35
N LEU A 81 0.30 -11.71 6.51
CA LEU A 81 0.41 -12.26 5.16
C LEU A 81 1.41 -11.48 4.30
N ARG A 82 1.42 -10.15 4.42
CA ARG A 82 2.39 -9.29 3.73
C ARG A 82 3.82 -9.61 4.17
N GLY A 83 4.09 -9.62 5.48
CA GLY A 83 5.43 -9.90 6.02
C GLY A 83 5.88 -11.33 5.72
N PHE A 84 4.95 -12.28 5.68
CA PHE A 84 5.22 -13.66 5.27
C PHE A 84 5.63 -13.73 3.79
N ALA A 85 4.93 -13.02 2.89
CA ALA A 85 5.30 -12.96 1.48
C ALA A 85 6.71 -12.38 1.27
N ASP A 86 7.07 -11.31 1.99
CA ASP A 86 8.43 -10.75 1.96
C ASP A 86 9.47 -11.72 2.55
N ALA A 87 9.15 -12.44 3.62
CA ALA A 87 10.04 -13.44 4.20
C ALA A 87 10.30 -14.62 3.24
N VAL A 88 9.27 -15.08 2.52
CA VAL A 88 9.42 -16.09 1.46
C VAL A 88 10.29 -15.54 0.33
N MET A 89 10.11 -14.28 -0.06
CA MET A 89 10.95 -13.63 -1.08
C MET A 89 12.42 -13.61 -0.66
N MET A 90 12.72 -13.27 0.59
CA MET A 90 14.08 -13.33 1.15
C MET A 90 14.65 -14.75 1.09
N ARG A 91 13.82 -15.77 1.36
CA ARG A 91 14.26 -17.17 1.32
C ARG A 91 14.52 -17.67 -0.10
N LEU A 92 13.73 -17.23 -1.09
CA LEU A 92 13.90 -17.58 -2.50
C LEU A 92 15.11 -16.88 -3.14
N GLN A 93 15.44 -15.66 -2.71
CA GLN A 93 16.65 -14.95 -3.18
C GLN A 93 17.95 -15.49 -2.56
N GLN A 94 17.87 -16.16 -1.41
CA GLN A 94 19.03 -16.78 -0.73
C GLN A 94 19.34 -18.21 -1.20
N ALA A 95 18.42 -18.86 -1.94
CA ALA A 95 18.54 -20.25 -2.39
C ALA A 95 19.11 -20.37 -3.82
#